data_AF-A0A924T9F1-F1
#
_entry.id   AF-A0A924T9F1-F1
#
_cell.length_a   1.000
_cell.length_b   1.000
_cell.length_c   1.000
_cell.angle_alpha   90.00
_cell.angle_beta   90.00
_cell.angle_gamma   90.00
#
_symmetry.space_group_name_H-M   'P 1'
#
loop_
_entity.id
_entity.type
_entity.pdbx_description
1 polymer ?
#
loop_
_entity_poly.entity_id
_entity_poly.type
_entity_poly.pdbx_seq_one_letter_code
_entity_poly.pdbx_strand_id
1 'polypeptide(L)'
;MYTSSKSLLFFVRNLPRVFSAFWLLRVARRAGVVFGLVAAASTFAANPNTTLFFDLNNAAPEIVAMRAALAEQKLGGRLIVVPSAQRFPAARRMDISASQDRFNAAQARSLDCKKDEGVNGCQRVWAEMRELELARLKTTGSYGLGELIEDIQQGVIDINANIDTVVISGHHSGGYFGGEISRLDVMDLQTLRSVFPTVFLNVRSVLLLGCETGSEQMVRDVFAPLFPSARVIMGSDGVAPLRDDPRNLRFVRAAVLAQPTLAGARSVGDASRIYRKLQRQPWPVALLWNREHYFTRESHSAMR
;
A
#
# COMPACT_ATOMS: atom_id res chain seq x y z
N MET A 1 34.95 22.13 34.32
CA MET A 1 35.95 21.63 35.28
C MET A 1 35.70 20.15 35.48
N TYR A 2 36.70 19.33 35.17
CA TYR A 2 36.96 17.93 35.55
C TYR A 2 35.87 16.85 35.35
N THR A 3 35.99 16.02 34.29
CA THR A 3 36.48 14.61 34.26
C THR A 3 35.46 13.59 34.79
N SER A 4 35.24 12.40 34.22
CA SER A 4 36.26 11.40 33.89
C SER A 4 35.68 10.28 33.03
N SER A 5 36.50 9.84 32.07
CA SER A 5 36.43 8.57 31.34
C SER A 5 36.41 7.35 32.26
N LYS A 6 35.90 6.21 31.74
CA LYS A 6 36.52 4.89 31.91
C LYS A 6 36.09 3.91 30.82
N SER A 7 37.08 3.51 30.03
CA SER A 7 37.09 2.39 29.09
C SER A 7 37.25 1.05 29.84
N LEU A 8 36.71 -0.04 29.29
CA LEU A 8 37.17 -1.42 29.51
C LEU A 8 36.71 -2.25 28.28
N LEU A 9 37.55 -2.54 27.28
CA LEU A 9 38.52 -3.64 27.13
C LEU A 9 37.97 -5.08 27.24
N PHE A 10 37.92 -5.72 26.06
CA PHE A 10 38.31 -7.10 25.71
C PHE A 10 37.75 -8.30 26.48
N PHE A 11 37.10 -9.21 25.75
CA PHE A 11 37.41 -10.64 25.84
C PHE A 11 37.25 -11.34 24.49
N VAL A 12 38.38 -11.80 23.95
CA VAL A 12 38.53 -12.78 22.85
C VAL A 12 38.78 -14.13 23.50
N ARG A 13 38.14 -15.20 23.01
CA ARG A 13 38.44 -16.66 23.15
C ARG A 13 37.11 -17.42 22.88
N ASN A 14 36.98 -18.54 22.19
CA ASN A 14 37.89 -19.54 21.64
C ASN A 14 37.11 -20.36 20.58
N LEU A 15 37.76 -20.66 19.45
CA LEU A 15 37.36 -21.72 18.51
C LEU A 15 37.96 -23.06 18.97
N PRO A 16 37.26 -24.19 18.83
CA PRO A 16 37.90 -25.48 18.63
C PRO A 16 37.78 -25.93 17.17
N ARG A 17 38.96 -26.18 16.57
CA ARG A 17 39.17 -27.03 15.40
C ARG A 17 39.15 -28.49 15.84
N VAL A 18 38.44 -29.35 15.10
CA VAL A 18 38.62 -30.82 15.07
C VAL A 18 38.49 -31.23 13.60
N PHE A 19 39.58 -31.43 12.86
CA PHE A 19 40.37 -32.66 12.65
C PHE A 19 39.63 -33.84 11.99
N SER A 20 40.17 -34.21 10.81
CA SER A 20 40.38 -35.57 10.27
C SER A 20 39.15 -36.37 9.83
N ALA A 21 39.19 -37.28 8.86
CA ALA A 21 40.11 -37.65 7.77
C ALA A 21 39.39 -38.77 6.99
N PHE A 22 39.67 -38.88 5.69
CA PHE A 22 39.70 -40.10 4.87
C PHE A 22 38.79 -41.29 5.21
N TRP A 23 37.93 -41.69 4.26
CA TRP A 23 37.88 -43.08 3.77
C TRP A 23 37.45 -43.13 2.30
N LEU A 24 38.35 -43.65 1.47
CA LEU A 24 38.10 -44.17 0.12
C LEU A 24 37.42 -45.54 0.23
N LEU A 25 36.40 -45.81 -0.57
CA LEU A 25 36.18 -47.17 -1.11
C LEU A 25 35.26 -47.14 -2.33
N ARG A 26 35.86 -47.54 -3.46
CA ARG A 26 35.18 -47.92 -4.70
C ARG A 26 34.45 -49.24 -4.48
N VAL A 27 33.19 -49.34 -4.91
CA VAL A 27 32.64 -50.60 -5.44
C VAL A 27 31.76 -50.28 -6.63
N ALA A 28 32.17 -50.78 -7.80
CA ALA A 28 31.40 -50.81 -9.02
C ALA A 28 30.31 -51.89 -8.92
N ARG A 29 29.06 -51.55 -9.25
CA ARG A 29 28.08 -52.51 -9.77
C ARG A 29 27.29 -51.88 -10.89
N ARG A 30 27.54 -52.37 -12.10
CA ARG A 30 26.68 -52.23 -13.27
C ARG A 30 25.37 -52.94 -12.99
N ALA A 31 24.29 -52.19 -12.84
CA ALA A 31 22.93 -52.68 -13.00
C ALA A 31 22.24 -51.68 -13.93
N GLY A 32 21.69 -52.18 -15.03
CA GLY A 32 20.95 -51.37 -16.00
C GLY A 32 19.73 -50.76 -15.33
N VAL A 33 19.82 -49.49 -14.98
CA VAL A 33 18.68 -48.69 -14.54
C VAL A 33 18.24 -47.92 -15.76
N VAL A 34 17.08 -48.31 -16.29
CA VAL A 34 16.29 -47.48 -17.20
C VAL A 34 16.06 -46.16 -16.48
N PHE A 35 16.82 -45.13 -16.85
CA PHE A 35 16.58 -43.75 -16.45
C PHE A 35 15.27 -43.31 -17.11
N GLY A 36 14.15 -43.69 -16.50
CA GLY A 36 12.90 -43.00 -16.71
C GLY A 36 13.12 -41.57 -16.26
N LEU A 37 13.24 -40.66 -17.22
CA LEU A 37 13.10 -39.22 -17.02
C LEU A 37 11.69 -38.97 -16.46
N VAL A 38 11.52 -39.16 -15.16
CA VAL A 38 10.45 -38.52 -14.42
C VAL A 38 10.85 -37.06 -14.43
N ALA A 39 10.39 -36.33 -15.46
CA ALA A 39 10.32 -34.89 -15.40
C ALA A 39 9.44 -34.59 -14.18
N ALA A 40 10.08 -34.39 -13.03
CA ALA A 40 9.46 -33.76 -11.90
C ALA A 40 9.06 -32.39 -12.41
N ALA A 41 7.83 -32.30 -12.91
CA ALA A 41 7.14 -31.07 -13.11
C ALA A 41 7.01 -30.49 -11.71
N SER A 42 8.06 -29.79 -11.28
CA SER A 42 8.01 -28.83 -10.21
C SER A 42 6.97 -27.83 -10.66
N THR A 43 5.71 -28.13 -10.36
CA THR A 43 4.66 -27.15 -10.29
C THR A 43 5.15 -26.18 -9.23
N PHE A 44 5.91 -25.18 -9.66
CA PHE A 44 6.11 -23.96 -8.91
C PHE A 44 4.68 -23.50 -8.66
N ALA A 45 4.17 -23.80 -7.46
CA ALA A 45 2.89 -23.29 -7.02
C ALA A 45 3.01 -21.78 -7.24
N ALA A 46 2.27 -21.27 -8.22
CA ALA A 46 2.32 -19.86 -8.54
C ALA A 46 2.04 -19.14 -7.23
N ASN A 47 3.06 -18.43 -6.72
CA ASN A 47 2.95 -17.79 -5.42
C ASN A 47 1.68 -16.94 -5.43
N PRO A 48 0.77 -17.10 -4.45
CA PRO A 48 -0.49 -16.39 -4.45
C PRO A 48 -0.25 -14.89 -4.55
N ASN A 49 -1.01 -14.21 -5.44
CA ASN A 49 -0.92 -12.77 -5.59
C ASN A 49 -1.20 -12.10 -4.24
N THR A 50 -0.17 -11.56 -3.60
CA THR A 50 -0.31 -10.90 -2.30
C THR A 50 -0.39 -9.39 -2.49
N THR A 51 -1.45 -8.82 -1.95
CA THR A 51 -1.70 -7.38 -1.93
C THR A 51 -1.35 -6.82 -0.56
N LEU A 52 -0.49 -5.81 -0.52
CA LEU A 52 -0.25 -4.98 0.66
C LEU A 52 -1.14 -3.74 0.58
N PHE A 53 -1.99 -3.53 1.58
CA PHE A 53 -2.92 -2.40 1.66
C PHE A 53 -2.49 -1.47 2.80
N PHE A 54 -2.00 -0.29 2.45
CA PHE A 54 -1.76 0.81 3.39
C PHE A 54 -3.07 1.54 3.67
N ASP A 55 -3.63 1.30 4.84
CA ASP A 55 -4.87 1.89 5.30
C ASP A 55 -4.61 3.10 6.19
N LEU A 56 -4.28 4.23 5.56
CA LEU A 56 -4.06 5.49 6.28
C LEU A 56 -5.39 6.13 6.68
N ASN A 57 -6.46 5.77 5.98
CA ASN A 57 -7.76 6.42 6.05
C ASN A 57 -8.86 5.57 6.72
N ASN A 58 -8.51 4.58 7.55
CA ASN A 58 -9.49 3.75 8.27
C ASN A 58 -10.62 3.19 7.37
N ALA A 59 -10.25 2.74 6.17
CA ALA A 59 -11.17 2.44 5.08
C ALA A 59 -11.67 0.99 5.12
N ALA A 60 -12.35 0.61 6.20
CA ALA A 60 -12.92 -0.74 6.34
C ALA A 60 -13.78 -1.18 5.14
N PRO A 61 -14.65 -0.32 4.54
CA PRO A 61 -15.41 -0.69 3.34
C PRO A 61 -14.53 -1.03 2.13
N GLU A 62 -13.43 -0.31 1.89
CA GLU A 62 -12.50 -0.59 0.80
C GLU A 62 -11.76 -1.91 1.02
N ILE A 63 -11.36 -2.21 2.25
CA ILE A 63 -10.73 -3.49 2.63
C ILE A 63 -11.68 -4.65 2.35
N VAL A 64 -12.96 -4.51 2.70
CA VAL A 64 -13.99 -5.53 2.42
C VAL A 64 -14.18 -5.73 0.92
N ALA A 65 -14.31 -4.63 0.15
CA ALA A 65 -14.44 -4.68 -1.30
C ALA A 65 -13.22 -5.34 -1.98
N MET A 66 -12.02 -5.02 -1.50
CA MET A 66 -10.75 -5.62 -1.95
C MET A 66 -10.72 -7.13 -1.69
N ARG A 67 -11.06 -7.58 -0.47
CA ARG A 67 -11.13 -9.01 -0.13
C ARG A 67 -12.12 -9.76 -1.01
N ALA A 68 -13.31 -9.19 -1.23
CA ALA A 68 -14.32 -9.77 -2.10
C ALA A 68 -13.80 -9.90 -3.54
N ALA A 69 -13.18 -8.84 -4.08
CA ALA A 69 -12.62 -8.85 -5.44
C ALA A 69 -11.47 -9.86 -5.60
N LEU A 70 -10.58 -9.98 -4.61
CA LEU A 70 -9.50 -10.98 -4.63
C LEU A 70 -10.02 -12.42 -4.58
N ALA A 71 -11.07 -12.66 -3.79
CA ALA A 71 -11.74 -13.97 -3.74
C ALA A 71 -12.36 -14.35 -5.10
N GLU A 72 -12.94 -13.38 -5.82
CA GLU A 72 -13.52 -13.59 -7.14
C GLU A 72 -12.50 -13.97 -8.23
N GLN A 73 -11.25 -13.52 -8.11
CA GLN A 73 -10.21 -13.86 -9.10
C GLN A 73 -9.87 -15.35 -9.12
N LYS A 74 -10.22 -16.12 -8.07
CA LYS A 74 -9.85 -17.54 -7.92
C LYS A 74 -8.34 -17.82 -8.00
N LEU A 75 -7.50 -16.79 -7.84
CA LEU A 75 -6.03 -16.88 -7.87
C LEU A 75 -5.43 -17.10 -6.47
N GLY A 76 -6.26 -17.34 -5.45
CA GLY A 76 -5.80 -17.50 -4.07
C GLY A 76 -5.19 -16.22 -3.47
N GLY A 77 -5.65 -15.04 -3.93
CA GLY A 77 -5.05 -13.77 -3.53
C GLY A 77 -5.14 -13.52 -2.02
N ARG A 78 -4.04 -13.04 -1.43
CA ARG A 78 -3.95 -12.69 0.00
C ARG A 78 -3.94 -11.18 0.15
N LEU A 79 -4.71 -10.66 1.12
CA LEU A 79 -4.67 -9.25 1.52
C LEU A 79 -3.98 -9.09 2.87
N ILE A 80 -2.89 -8.34 2.90
CA ILE A 80 -2.21 -7.89 4.13
C ILE A 80 -2.58 -6.41 4.31
N VAL A 81 -3.17 -6.07 5.45
CA VAL A 81 -3.58 -4.69 5.77
C VAL A 81 -2.63 -4.14 6.81
N VAL A 82 -2.15 -2.92 6.56
CA VAL A 82 -1.28 -2.20 7.47
C VAL A 82 -1.88 -0.80 7.72
N PRO A 83 -2.15 -0.41 8.99
CA PRO A 83 -1.91 -1.20 10.19
C PRO A 83 -2.85 -2.40 10.34
N SER A 84 -2.36 -3.41 11.06
CA SER A 84 -3.07 -4.67 11.28
C SER A 84 -4.31 -4.51 12.16
N ALA A 85 -5.22 -5.50 12.10
CA ALA A 85 -6.38 -5.57 12.99
C ALA A 85 -6.00 -5.81 14.46
N GLN A 86 -4.80 -6.34 14.72
CA GLN A 86 -4.25 -6.49 16.05
C GLN A 86 -3.88 -5.12 16.63
N ARG A 87 -3.24 -4.25 15.84
CA ARG A 87 -2.87 -2.90 16.28
C ARG A 87 -4.09 -1.97 16.37
N PHE A 88 -4.98 -2.06 15.39
CA PHE A 88 -6.24 -1.32 15.35
C PHE A 88 -7.43 -2.27 15.23
N PRO A 89 -7.92 -2.79 16.38
CA PRO A 89 -9.13 -3.59 16.43
C PRO A 89 -10.35 -2.84 15.92
N ALA A 90 -11.39 -3.57 15.53
CA ALA A 90 -12.63 -3.00 14.99
C ALA A 90 -13.25 -1.94 15.91
N ALA A 91 -13.28 -2.17 17.23
CA ALA A 91 -13.80 -1.20 18.20
C ALA A 91 -13.03 0.13 18.16
N ARG A 92 -11.69 0.07 18.18
CA ARG A 92 -10.82 1.25 18.09
C ARG A 92 -11.01 1.99 16.76
N ARG A 93 -11.19 1.26 15.66
CA ARG A 93 -11.47 1.83 14.33
C ARG A 93 -12.82 2.55 14.28
N MET A 94 -13.84 2.02 14.96
CA MET A 94 -15.13 2.69 15.11
C MET A 94 -14.99 3.99 15.93
N ASP A 95 -14.22 3.97 17.02
CA ASP A 95 -13.98 5.17 17.82
C ASP A 95 -13.27 6.29 17.02
N ILE A 96 -12.28 5.90 16.20
CA ILE A 96 -11.58 6.82 15.29
C ILE A 96 -12.57 7.43 14.29
N SER A 97 -13.40 6.60 13.64
CA SER A 97 -14.40 7.07 12.66
C SER A 97 -15.41 8.01 13.31
N ALA A 98 -15.94 7.67 14.48
CA ALA A 98 -16.90 8.51 15.20
C ALA A 98 -16.29 9.86 15.61
N SER A 99 -15.00 9.87 16.00
CA SER A 99 -14.27 11.12 16.27
C SER A 99 -14.12 11.96 15.01
N GLN A 100 -13.82 11.34 13.86
CA GLN A 100 -13.70 12.04 12.59
C GLN A 100 -15.03 12.60 12.11
N ASP A 101 -16.14 11.87 12.26
CA ASP A 101 -17.47 12.36 11.87
C ASP A 101 -17.84 13.63 12.64
N ARG A 102 -17.53 13.65 13.95
CA ARG A 102 -17.71 14.85 14.79
C ARG A 102 -16.80 15.99 14.35
N PHE A 103 -15.55 15.69 13.99
CA PHE A 103 -14.60 16.68 13.48
C PHE A 103 -15.10 17.30 12.17
N ASN A 104 -15.53 16.48 11.22
CA ASN A 104 -16.09 16.91 9.94
C ASN A 104 -17.33 17.78 10.14
N ALA A 105 -18.22 17.40 11.06
CA ALA A 105 -19.39 18.20 11.41
C ALA A 105 -19.00 19.56 12.03
N ALA A 106 -17.97 19.60 12.88
CA ALA A 106 -17.44 20.85 13.44
C ALA A 106 -16.77 21.72 12.36
N GLN A 107 -16.02 21.11 11.45
CA GLN A 107 -15.42 21.78 10.32
C GLN A 107 -16.48 22.41 9.40
N ALA A 108 -17.56 21.70 9.10
CA ALA A 108 -18.66 22.23 8.31
C ALA A 108 -19.27 23.49 8.96
N ARG A 109 -19.54 23.44 10.28
CA ARG A 109 -19.99 24.62 11.03
C ARG A 109 -18.97 25.77 11.01
N SER A 110 -17.68 25.46 10.96
CA SER A 110 -16.62 26.48 10.90
C SER A 110 -16.58 27.22 9.56
N LEU A 111 -17.17 26.67 8.49
CA LEU A 111 -17.27 27.36 7.19
C LEU A 111 -18.34 28.46 7.20
N ASP A 112 -19.36 28.32 8.04
CA ASP A 112 -20.44 29.30 8.20
C ASP A 112 -20.04 30.50 9.08
N CYS A 113 -18.85 30.43 9.68
CA CYS A 113 -18.22 31.52 10.40
C CYS A 113 -18.01 32.75 9.51
N LYS A 114 -18.88 33.74 9.62
CA LYS A 114 -18.72 35.02 8.91
C LYS A 114 -17.54 35.79 9.50
N LYS A 115 -16.75 36.42 8.63
CA LYS A 115 -15.66 37.34 9.02
C LYS A 115 -16.12 38.45 9.98
N ASP A 116 -17.41 38.77 9.95
CA ASP A 116 -18.04 39.88 10.67
C ASP A 116 -18.36 39.55 12.15
N GLU A 117 -18.31 38.28 12.56
CA GLU A 117 -18.51 37.86 13.96
C GLU A 117 -17.27 38.10 14.85
N GLY A 118 -16.20 38.66 14.27
CA GLY A 118 -14.93 38.87 14.94
C GLY A 118 -14.18 37.56 15.25
N VAL A 119 -12.97 37.69 15.81
CA VAL A 119 -12.09 36.55 16.16
C VAL A 119 -12.73 35.56 17.15
N ASN A 120 -13.74 36.02 17.92
CA ASN A 120 -14.35 35.25 19.00
C ASN A 120 -15.53 34.37 18.56
N GLY A 121 -16.19 34.65 17.42
CA GLY A 121 -17.39 33.91 16.99
C GLY A 121 -17.15 32.41 16.79
N CYS A 122 -15.94 32.05 16.37
CA CYS A 122 -15.57 30.67 15.99
C CYS A 122 -14.64 29.99 16.97
N GLN A 123 -14.21 30.69 18.03
CA GLN A 123 -13.27 30.17 19.01
C GLN A 123 -13.79 28.87 19.64
N ARG A 124 -15.09 28.76 19.90
CA ARG A 124 -15.71 27.54 20.44
C ARG A 124 -15.62 26.36 19.46
N VAL A 125 -15.86 26.60 18.16
CA VAL A 125 -15.80 25.55 17.12
C VAL A 125 -14.35 25.10 16.90
N TRP A 126 -13.39 26.03 16.88
CA TRP A 126 -11.97 25.69 16.78
C TRP A 126 -11.45 24.97 18.01
N ALA A 127 -11.90 25.34 19.21
CA ALA A 127 -11.59 24.60 20.44
C ALA A 127 -12.14 23.17 20.37
N GLU A 128 -13.39 23.00 19.93
CA GLU A 128 -13.98 21.66 19.71
C GLU A 128 -13.18 20.84 18.70
N MET A 129 -12.83 21.41 17.54
CA MET A 129 -12.01 20.74 16.53
C MET A 129 -10.64 20.33 17.08
N ARG A 130 -10.01 21.19 17.87
CA ARG A 130 -8.73 20.89 18.54
C ARG A 130 -8.87 19.72 19.52
N GLU A 131 -9.90 19.72 20.35
CA GLU A 131 -10.14 18.63 21.31
C GLU A 131 -10.41 17.30 20.60
N LEU A 132 -11.17 17.32 19.49
CA LEU A 132 -11.41 16.14 18.66
C LEU A 132 -10.13 15.63 18.00
N GLU A 133 -9.24 16.51 17.56
CA GLU A 133 -7.95 16.12 17.00
C GLU A 133 -7.02 15.53 18.08
N LEU A 134 -6.98 16.13 19.28
CA LEU A 134 -6.24 15.56 20.42
C LEU A 134 -6.79 14.20 20.83
N ALA A 135 -8.11 14.03 20.84
CA ALA A 135 -8.75 12.75 21.08
C ALA A 135 -8.39 11.73 20.00
N ARG A 136 -8.37 12.12 18.71
CA ARG A 136 -7.91 11.27 17.61
C ARG A 136 -6.47 10.84 17.81
N LEU A 137 -5.55 11.77 18.10
CA LEU A 137 -4.12 11.46 18.34
C LEU A 137 -3.93 10.49 19.51
N LYS A 138 -4.67 10.69 20.60
CA LYS A 138 -4.68 9.76 21.74
C LYS A 138 -5.18 8.38 21.32
N THR A 139 -6.28 8.33 20.56
CA THR A 139 -6.86 7.07 20.08
C THR A 139 -5.98 6.39 19.05
N THR A 140 -5.23 7.10 18.21
CA THR A 140 -4.27 6.47 17.27
C THR A 140 -2.94 6.14 17.92
N GLY A 141 -2.66 6.70 19.10
CA GLY A 141 -1.35 6.57 19.75
C GLY A 141 -0.25 7.27 18.96
N SER A 142 -0.60 8.30 18.19
CA SER A 142 0.31 8.98 17.26
C SER A 142 0.99 8.05 16.24
N TYR A 143 0.29 7.01 15.80
CA TYR A 143 0.80 6.04 14.82
C TYR A 143 1.41 6.73 13.59
N GLY A 144 2.72 6.58 13.43
CA GLY A 144 3.50 7.21 12.37
C GLY A 144 4.38 6.21 11.62
N LEU A 145 5.44 6.73 10.99
CA LEU A 145 6.34 5.95 10.16
C LEU A 145 7.02 4.80 10.93
N GLY A 146 7.39 5.02 12.20
CA GLY A 146 8.06 4.01 13.02
C GLY A 146 7.19 2.77 13.23
N GLU A 147 5.96 2.97 13.70
CA GLU A 147 4.99 1.89 13.89
C GLU A 147 4.58 1.25 12.57
N LEU A 148 4.55 2.02 11.48
CA LEU A 148 4.30 1.52 10.14
C LEU A 148 5.40 0.55 9.67
N ILE A 149 6.66 0.91 9.92
CA ILE A 149 7.82 0.03 9.64
C ILE A 149 7.68 -1.27 10.41
N GLU A 150 7.32 -1.24 11.69
CA GLU A 150 7.09 -2.45 12.49
C GLU A 150 5.99 -3.35 11.90
N ASP A 151 4.87 -2.76 11.50
CA ASP A 151 3.75 -3.52 10.93
C ASP A 151 4.09 -4.15 9.58
N ILE A 152 4.91 -3.49 8.75
CA ILE A 152 5.42 -4.09 7.50
C ILE A 152 6.41 -5.20 7.82
N GLN A 153 7.33 -4.98 8.77
CA GLN A 153 8.30 -6.01 9.18
C GLN A 153 7.57 -7.28 9.61
N GLN A 154 6.62 -7.18 10.54
CA GLN A 154 5.88 -8.33 11.06
C GLN A 154 4.89 -8.92 10.05
N GLY A 155 4.16 -8.05 9.34
CA GLY A 155 3.08 -8.45 8.45
C GLY A 155 3.53 -8.92 7.06
N VAL A 156 4.75 -8.56 6.64
CA VAL A 156 5.27 -8.84 5.30
C VAL A 156 6.60 -9.56 5.36
N ILE A 157 7.60 -9.00 6.03
CA ILE A 157 8.98 -9.50 5.96
C ILE A 157 9.17 -10.78 6.76
N ASP A 158 8.73 -10.82 8.03
CA ASP A 158 8.91 -11.95 8.93
C ASP A 158 8.19 -13.22 8.45
N ILE A 159 7.14 -13.04 7.66
CA ILE A 159 6.38 -14.13 7.04
C ILE A 159 6.79 -14.41 5.59
N ASN A 160 7.83 -13.74 5.09
CA ASN A 160 8.35 -13.84 3.73
C ASN A 160 7.26 -13.70 2.65
N ALA A 161 6.36 -12.72 2.82
CA ALA A 161 5.29 -12.49 1.88
C ALA A 161 5.82 -11.83 0.60
N ASN A 162 5.52 -12.42 -0.55
CA ASN A 162 5.87 -11.87 -1.86
C ASN A 162 4.80 -10.86 -2.32
N ILE A 163 5.04 -9.57 -2.08
CA ILE A 163 4.09 -8.51 -2.43
C ILE A 163 4.12 -8.22 -3.94
N ASP A 164 2.96 -8.40 -4.57
CA ASP A 164 2.77 -8.17 -6.00
C ASP A 164 2.02 -6.88 -6.29
N THR A 165 1.08 -6.53 -5.41
CA THR A 165 0.25 -5.34 -5.53
C THR A 165 0.35 -4.51 -4.28
N VAL A 166 0.48 -3.20 -4.45
CA VAL A 166 0.36 -2.22 -3.36
C VAL A 166 -0.89 -1.39 -3.57
N VAL A 167 -1.63 -1.19 -2.50
CA VAL A 167 -2.77 -0.29 -2.44
C VAL A 167 -2.49 0.75 -1.37
N ILE A 168 -2.67 2.03 -1.68
CA ILE A 168 -2.54 3.13 -0.71
C ILE A 168 -3.87 3.84 -0.62
N SER A 169 -4.53 3.75 0.54
CA SER A 169 -5.78 4.44 0.84
C SER A 169 -5.55 5.63 1.76
N GLY A 170 -5.88 6.82 1.27
CA GLY A 170 -5.55 8.09 1.90
C GLY A 170 -6.16 9.27 1.16
N HIS A 171 -6.50 10.33 1.89
CA HIS A 171 -6.64 11.66 1.32
C HIS A 171 -5.30 12.11 0.76
N HIS A 172 -5.32 12.72 -0.42
CA HIS A 172 -4.14 13.34 -1.00
C HIS A 172 -4.41 14.81 -1.27
N SER A 173 -3.50 15.64 -0.78
CA SER A 173 -3.41 17.07 -1.07
C SER A 173 -1.94 17.48 -0.97
N GLY A 174 -1.41 18.21 -1.94
CA GLY A 174 -0.05 18.80 -1.86
C GLY A 174 1.11 17.83 -1.58
N GLY A 175 1.07 16.59 -2.10
CA GLY A 175 2.20 15.65 -2.04
C GLY A 175 2.28 14.77 -0.78
N TYR A 176 1.20 14.69 0.01
CA TYR A 176 1.09 13.75 1.13
C TYR A 176 -0.15 12.88 1.03
N PHE A 177 -0.07 11.66 1.54
CA PHE A 177 -1.16 10.73 1.76
C PHE A 177 -1.51 10.74 3.24
N GLY A 178 -2.69 11.21 3.60
CA GLY A 178 -3.12 11.30 4.98
C GLY A 178 -4.47 10.65 5.21
N GLY A 179 -4.77 10.33 6.44
CA GLY A 179 -6.12 9.94 6.84
C GLY A 179 -6.25 9.91 8.33
N GLU A 180 -7.33 9.28 8.79
CA GLU A 180 -7.67 9.24 10.22
C GLU A 180 -6.62 8.52 11.08
N ILE A 181 -5.85 7.59 10.50
CA ILE A 181 -4.89 6.75 11.24
C ILE A 181 -3.50 7.36 11.17
N SER A 182 -3.03 7.72 9.97
CA SER A 182 -1.65 8.14 9.75
C SER A 182 -1.51 9.06 8.54
N ARG A 183 -0.29 9.56 8.36
CA ARG A 183 0.11 10.34 7.20
C ARG A 183 1.49 9.86 6.72
N LEU A 184 1.64 9.76 5.41
CA LEU A 184 2.88 9.51 4.70
C LEU A 184 3.09 10.59 3.65
N ASP A 185 4.21 11.28 3.71
CA ASP A 185 4.66 12.10 2.59
C ASP A 185 5.59 11.32 1.63
N VAL A 186 6.09 11.99 0.60
CA VAL A 186 7.01 11.37 -0.37
C VAL A 186 8.30 10.89 0.30
N MET A 187 8.82 11.60 1.30
CA MET A 187 10.04 11.22 2.02
C MET A 187 9.81 9.98 2.89
N ASP A 188 8.65 9.86 3.52
CA ASP A 188 8.24 8.67 4.25
C ASP A 188 8.19 7.45 3.31
N LEU A 189 7.58 7.60 2.13
CA LEU A 189 7.53 6.55 1.13
C LEU A 189 8.93 6.14 0.61
N GLN A 190 9.82 7.11 0.39
CA GLN A 190 11.22 6.83 0.04
C GLN A 190 11.96 6.10 1.16
N THR A 191 11.70 6.47 2.42
CA THR A 191 12.25 5.80 3.59
C THR A 191 11.77 4.35 3.65
N LEU A 192 10.47 4.10 3.47
CA LEU A 192 9.92 2.74 3.40
C LEU A 192 10.54 1.92 2.28
N ARG A 193 10.77 2.51 1.10
CA ARG A 193 11.47 1.85 0.00
C ARG A 193 12.91 1.49 0.36
N SER A 194 13.61 2.37 1.08
CA SER A 194 14.99 2.10 1.52
C SER A 194 15.05 1.00 2.57
N VAL A 195 14.08 0.94 3.48
CA VAL A 195 14.01 -0.07 4.55
C VAL A 195 13.53 -1.42 4.00
N PHE A 196 12.57 -1.42 3.07
CA PHE A 196 11.93 -2.61 2.51
C PHE A 196 12.06 -2.68 0.97
N PRO A 197 13.29 -2.69 0.42
CA PRO A 197 13.47 -2.62 -1.03
C PRO A 197 12.79 -3.78 -1.77
N THR A 198 12.74 -4.97 -1.18
CA THR A 198 12.08 -6.15 -1.77
C THR A 198 10.58 -5.95 -1.97
N VAL A 199 9.92 -5.17 -1.10
CA VAL A 199 8.49 -4.85 -1.24
C VAL A 199 8.29 -3.91 -2.43
N PHE A 200 9.09 -2.85 -2.53
CA PHE A 200 8.87 -1.81 -3.54
C PHE A 200 9.41 -2.20 -4.93
N LEU A 201 10.49 -2.97 -5.00
CA LEU A 201 11.12 -3.36 -6.27
C LEU A 201 10.37 -4.48 -7.00
N ASN A 202 9.55 -5.28 -6.31
CA ASN A 202 8.89 -6.45 -6.92
C ASN A 202 7.41 -6.20 -7.29
N VAL A 203 6.82 -5.11 -6.80
CA VAL A 203 5.43 -4.75 -7.06
C VAL A 203 5.19 -4.54 -8.54
N ARG A 204 4.21 -5.26 -9.10
CA ARG A 204 3.80 -5.17 -10.50
C ARG A 204 2.60 -4.24 -10.71
N SER A 205 1.80 -4.01 -9.66
CA SER A 205 0.67 -3.08 -9.72
C SER A 205 0.51 -2.21 -8.48
N VAL A 206 0.16 -0.95 -8.70
CA VAL A 206 -0.16 0.02 -7.65
C VAL A 206 -1.56 0.58 -7.87
N LEU A 207 -2.36 0.63 -6.81
CA LEU A 207 -3.66 1.28 -6.78
C LEU A 207 -3.67 2.38 -5.71
N LEU A 208 -3.95 3.61 -6.12
CA LEU A 208 -3.96 4.78 -5.27
C LEU A 208 -5.43 5.22 -5.07
N LEU A 209 -5.89 5.15 -3.82
CA LEU A 209 -7.25 5.49 -3.42
C LEU A 209 -7.21 6.83 -2.67
N GLY A 210 -7.22 7.90 -3.46
CA GLY A 210 -7.16 9.28 -2.97
C GLY A 210 -7.30 10.27 -4.13
N CYS A 211 -7.69 11.51 -3.83
CA CYS A 211 -7.88 12.56 -4.83
C CYS A 211 -6.56 12.94 -5.53
N GLU A 212 -6.60 13.15 -6.85
CA GLU A 212 -5.46 13.63 -7.67
C GLU A 212 -4.18 12.76 -7.61
N THR A 213 -4.27 11.58 -7.01
CA THR A 213 -3.16 10.62 -6.89
C THR A 213 -2.74 10.01 -8.22
N GLY A 214 -3.65 10.04 -9.19
CA GLY A 214 -3.48 9.58 -10.57
C GLY A 214 -3.08 10.69 -11.54
N SER A 215 -2.89 11.93 -11.09
CA SER A 215 -2.38 13.00 -11.95
C SER A 215 -1.05 12.61 -12.58
N GLU A 216 -0.80 13.06 -13.81
CA GLU A 216 0.38 12.62 -14.58
C GLU A 216 1.69 12.91 -13.81
N GLN A 217 1.78 14.08 -13.18
CA GLN A 217 2.92 14.47 -12.34
C GLN A 217 3.12 13.49 -11.18
N MET A 218 2.09 13.20 -10.39
CA MET A 218 2.22 12.27 -9.25
C MET A 218 2.62 10.86 -9.70
N VAL A 219 2.01 10.37 -10.77
CA VAL A 219 2.25 9.01 -11.23
C VAL A 219 3.64 8.88 -11.86
N ARG A 220 4.10 9.86 -12.64
CA ARG A 220 5.42 9.81 -13.30
C ARG A 220 6.58 10.19 -12.39
N ASP A 221 6.41 11.18 -11.53
CA ASP A 221 7.54 11.76 -10.77
C ASP A 221 7.68 11.16 -9.38
N VAL A 222 6.58 10.60 -8.82
CA VAL A 222 6.58 9.99 -7.48
C VAL A 222 6.42 8.48 -7.56
N PHE A 223 5.31 8.00 -8.11
CA PHE A 223 4.95 6.58 -7.98
C PHE A 223 5.72 5.63 -8.90
N ALA A 224 5.95 6.00 -10.16
CA ALA A 224 6.73 5.16 -11.08
C ALA A 224 8.22 5.00 -10.66
N PRO A 225 8.89 6.04 -10.11
CA PRO A 225 10.22 5.89 -9.52
C PRO A 225 10.21 5.08 -8.23
N LEU A 226 9.16 5.22 -7.41
CA LEU A 226 9.02 4.49 -6.14
C LEU A 226 8.77 2.99 -6.35
N PHE A 227 8.02 2.62 -7.39
CA PHE A 227 7.69 1.23 -7.74
C PHE A 227 8.22 0.86 -9.13
N PRO A 228 9.55 0.61 -9.28
CA PRO A 228 10.15 0.53 -10.59
C PRO A 228 9.74 -0.68 -11.43
N SER A 229 9.18 -1.74 -10.83
CA SER A 229 8.66 -2.89 -11.59
C SER A 229 7.17 -2.79 -11.89
N ALA A 230 6.48 -1.73 -11.42
CA ALA A 230 5.06 -1.59 -11.62
C ALA A 230 4.75 -1.30 -13.09
N ARG A 231 4.02 -2.23 -13.72
CA ARG A 231 3.50 -2.07 -15.09
C ARG A 231 2.14 -1.39 -15.10
N VAL A 232 1.46 -1.32 -13.95
CA VAL A 232 0.12 -0.76 -13.82
C VAL A 232 0.08 0.12 -12.58
N ILE A 233 -0.05 1.43 -12.77
CA ILE A 233 -0.31 2.37 -11.68
C ILE A 233 -1.63 3.05 -11.97
N MET A 234 -2.60 2.87 -11.07
CA MET A 234 -3.94 3.48 -11.17
C MET A 234 -4.16 4.44 -10.01
N GLY A 235 -4.80 5.56 -10.30
CA GLY A 235 -5.16 6.57 -9.30
C GLY A 235 -6.23 7.50 -9.83
N SER A 236 -6.63 8.47 -9.00
CA SER A 236 -7.66 9.46 -9.36
C SER A 236 -7.02 10.67 -10.03
N ASP A 237 -7.50 11.10 -11.20
CA ASP A 237 -7.10 12.37 -11.85
C ASP A 237 -8.03 13.53 -11.46
N GLY A 238 -8.58 13.47 -10.26
CA GLY A 238 -9.50 14.49 -9.75
C GLY A 238 -10.06 14.10 -8.39
N VAL A 239 -11.25 14.60 -8.07
CA VAL A 239 -11.93 14.31 -6.80
C VAL A 239 -12.50 12.89 -6.82
N ALA A 240 -11.89 12.01 -6.02
CA ALA A 240 -12.39 10.66 -5.83
C ALA A 240 -13.62 10.65 -4.89
N PRO A 241 -14.62 9.78 -5.10
CA PRO A 241 -15.65 9.53 -4.10
C PRO A 241 -15.06 9.01 -2.78
N LEU A 242 -15.78 9.21 -1.68
CA LEU A 242 -15.34 8.82 -0.34
C LEU A 242 -15.15 7.30 -0.20
N ARG A 243 -14.38 6.88 0.80
CA ARG A 243 -13.99 5.48 1.04
C ARG A 243 -15.18 4.52 1.20
N ASP A 244 -16.32 5.02 1.68
CA ASP A 244 -17.57 4.30 1.91
C ASP A 244 -18.63 4.54 0.82
N ASP A 245 -18.38 5.45 -0.13
CA ASP A 245 -19.29 5.74 -1.22
C ASP A 245 -19.44 4.50 -2.15
N PRO A 246 -20.66 4.06 -2.47
CA PRO A 246 -20.87 2.91 -3.36
C PRO A 246 -20.17 3.01 -4.71
N ARG A 247 -19.95 4.23 -5.22
CA ARG A 247 -19.19 4.50 -6.45
C ARG A 247 -17.72 4.11 -6.29
N ASN A 248 -17.11 4.44 -5.16
CA ASN A 248 -15.74 4.07 -4.84
C ASN A 248 -15.60 2.55 -4.70
N LEU A 249 -16.50 1.91 -3.94
CA LEU A 249 -16.45 0.46 -3.72
C LEU A 249 -16.60 -0.36 -5.01
N ARG A 250 -17.48 0.08 -5.92
CA ARG A 250 -17.59 -0.52 -7.27
C ARG A 250 -16.31 -0.35 -8.08
N PHE A 251 -15.69 0.83 -8.01
CA PHE A 251 -14.42 1.09 -8.68
C PHE A 251 -13.29 0.23 -8.11
N VAL A 252 -13.11 0.17 -6.79
CA VAL A 252 -12.10 -0.67 -6.13
C VAL A 252 -12.20 -2.11 -6.62
N ARG A 253 -13.42 -2.68 -6.59
CA ARG A 253 -13.67 -4.02 -7.13
C ARG A 253 -13.27 -4.14 -8.61
N ALA A 254 -13.71 -3.21 -9.45
CA ALA A 254 -13.41 -3.22 -10.89
C ALA A 254 -11.90 -3.10 -11.18
N ALA A 255 -11.20 -2.23 -10.44
CA ALA A 255 -9.76 -2.01 -10.57
C ALA A 255 -8.99 -3.30 -10.22
N VAL A 256 -9.31 -3.92 -9.08
CA VAL A 256 -8.70 -5.18 -8.64
C VAL A 256 -8.90 -6.27 -9.70
N LEU A 257 -10.13 -6.47 -10.17
CA LEU A 257 -10.42 -7.46 -11.22
C LEU A 257 -9.71 -7.16 -12.55
N ALA A 258 -9.45 -5.89 -12.87
CA ALA A 258 -8.75 -5.50 -14.09
C ALA A 258 -7.23 -5.70 -14.01
N GLN A 259 -6.62 -5.67 -12.82
CA GLN A 259 -5.16 -5.70 -12.64
C GLN A 259 -4.46 -6.85 -13.38
N PRO A 260 -4.87 -8.13 -13.26
CA PRO A 260 -4.21 -9.23 -13.97
C PRO A 260 -4.27 -9.06 -15.50
N THR A 261 -5.40 -8.57 -16.02
CA THR A 261 -5.58 -8.34 -17.46
C THR A 261 -4.78 -7.14 -17.96
N LEU A 262 -4.65 -6.07 -17.17
CA LEU A 262 -3.81 -4.92 -17.49
C LEU A 262 -2.33 -5.30 -17.48
N ALA A 263 -1.89 -6.07 -16.48
CA ALA A 263 -0.52 -6.57 -16.39
C ALA A 263 -0.18 -7.54 -17.54
N GLY A 264 -1.16 -8.34 -17.99
CA GLY A 264 -1.03 -9.27 -19.10
C GLY A 264 -1.24 -8.67 -20.50
N ALA A 265 -1.67 -7.40 -20.60
CA ALA A 265 -1.89 -6.73 -21.88
C ALA A 265 -0.58 -6.68 -22.69
N ARG A 266 -0.68 -6.91 -24.00
CA ARG A 266 0.47 -6.97 -24.93
C ARG A 266 0.59 -5.74 -25.83
N SER A 267 -0.45 -4.92 -25.89
CA SER A 267 -0.50 -3.72 -26.71
C SER A 267 -1.21 -2.57 -26.00
N VAL A 268 -0.91 -1.34 -26.43
CA VAL A 268 -1.63 -0.12 -25.99
C VAL A 268 -3.14 -0.25 -26.26
N GLY A 269 -3.52 -0.88 -27.39
CA GLY A 269 -4.92 -1.11 -27.73
C GLY A 269 -5.65 -2.03 -26.75
N ASP A 270 -4.98 -3.07 -26.25
CA ASP A 270 -5.53 -3.97 -25.22
C ASP A 270 -5.73 -3.23 -23.90
N ALA A 271 -4.68 -2.52 -23.46
CA ALA A 271 -4.71 -1.72 -22.23
C ALA A 271 -5.81 -0.65 -22.29
N SER A 272 -5.92 0.06 -23.42
CA SER A 272 -6.95 1.08 -23.65
C SER A 272 -8.37 0.50 -23.62
N ARG A 273 -8.60 -0.70 -24.16
CA ARG A 273 -9.92 -1.38 -24.06
C ARG A 273 -10.29 -1.69 -22.61
N ILE A 274 -9.33 -2.13 -21.80
CA ILE A 274 -9.56 -2.42 -20.37
C ILE A 274 -9.80 -1.11 -19.62
N TYR A 275 -8.97 -0.09 -19.85
CA TYR A 275 -9.13 1.24 -19.27
C TYR A 275 -10.52 1.85 -19.55
N ARG A 276 -11.02 1.75 -20.79
CA ARG A 276 -12.38 2.21 -21.13
C ARG A 276 -13.49 1.51 -20.34
N LYS A 277 -13.27 0.29 -19.84
CA LYS A 277 -14.24 -0.37 -18.93
C LYS A 277 -14.17 0.25 -17.53
N LEU A 278 -12.97 0.61 -17.05
CA LEU A 278 -12.78 1.31 -15.79
C LEU A 278 -13.39 2.72 -15.82
N GLN A 279 -13.23 3.45 -16.92
CA GLN A 279 -13.83 4.79 -17.11
C GLN A 279 -15.37 4.82 -17.06
N ARG A 280 -16.03 3.67 -17.26
CA ARG A 280 -17.50 3.57 -17.10
C ARG A 280 -17.93 3.58 -15.63
N GLN A 281 -16.99 3.37 -14.72
CA GLN A 281 -17.26 3.60 -13.30
C GLN A 281 -17.35 5.11 -13.06
N PRO A 282 -18.25 5.58 -12.19
CA PRO A 282 -18.33 6.99 -11.79
C PRO A 282 -17.19 7.37 -10.83
N TRP A 283 -15.95 7.19 -11.30
CA TRP A 283 -14.70 7.41 -10.60
C TRP A 283 -13.67 7.94 -11.62
N PRO A 284 -12.98 9.07 -11.35
CA PRO A 284 -12.12 9.74 -12.32
C PRO A 284 -10.76 9.02 -12.49
N VAL A 285 -10.79 7.83 -13.06
CA VAL A 285 -9.60 6.97 -13.16
C VAL A 285 -8.57 7.50 -14.15
N ALA A 286 -7.32 7.56 -13.70
CA ALA A 286 -6.13 7.60 -14.54
C ALA A 286 -5.33 6.30 -14.40
N LEU A 287 -4.57 6.00 -15.45
CA LEU A 287 -3.76 4.79 -15.56
C LEU A 287 -2.43 5.13 -16.23
N LEU A 288 -1.31 4.82 -15.58
CA LEU A 288 -0.03 4.64 -16.24
C LEU A 288 0.17 3.14 -16.51
N TRP A 289 0.23 2.78 -17.79
CA TRP A 289 0.46 1.43 -18.24
C TRP A 289 1.83 1.28 -18.89
N ASN A 290 2.51 0.19 -18.52
CA ASN A 290 3.85 -0.16 -18.99
C ASN A 290 4.87 0.98 -18.84
N ARG A 291 4.66 1.83 -17.83
CA ARG A 291 5.48 3.01 -17.49
C ARG A 291 5.54 4.13 -18.54
N GLU A 292 4.92 3.96 -19.68
CA GLU A 292 5.04 4.88 -20.82
C GLU A 292 3.70 5.54 -21.15
N HIS A 293 2.63 4.75 -21.16
CA HIS A 293 1.34 5.17 -21.67
C HIS A 293 0.43 5.62 -20.55
N TYR A 294 0.23 6.94 -20.48
CA TYR A 294 -0.69 7.56 -19.55
C TYR A 294 -2.08 7.70 -20.19
N PHE A 295 -3.11 7.25 -19.48
CA PHE A 295 -4.50 7.36 -19.88
C PHE A 295 -5.27 8.18 -18.85
N THR A 296 -5.95 9.21 -19.32
CA THR A 296 -6.92 9.99 -18.54
C THR A 296 -8.22 10.18 -19.34
N ARG A 297 -9.25 10.73 -18.71
CA ARG A 297 -10.52 11.05 -19.37
C ARG A 297 -10.34 12.10 -20.46
N GLU A 298 -9.41 13.03 -20.29
CA GLU A 298 -9.18 14.13 -21.25
C GLU A 298 -8.35 13.72 -22.48
N SER A 299 -7.48 12.71 -22.36
CA SER A 299 -6.54 12.31 -23.41
C SER A 299 -7.21 11.71 -24.66
N HIS A 300 -8.50 11.38 -24.59
CA HIS A 300 -9.27 10.87 -25.74
C HIS A 300 -9.81 11.98 -26.66
N SER A 301 -9.77 13.23 -26.23
CA SER A 301 -10.23 14.38 -27.02
C SER A 301 -9.23 14.78 -28.10
N ALA A 302 -7.94 14.50 -27.89
CA ALA A 302 -6.84 14.93 -28.77
C ALA A 302 -6.46 13.92 -29.87
N MET A 303 -7.17 12.78 -29.97
CA MET A 303 -6.93 11.74 -31.00
C MET A 303 -8.11 11.57 -31.97
N ARG A 304 -8.98 12.58 -32.10
CA ARG A 304 -10.06 12.62 -33.10
C ARG A 304 -9.81 13.70 -34.13
#